data_AF-A0A2W2DG09-F1
#
_entry.id   AF-A0A2W2DG09-F1
#
_cell.length_a   1.000
_cell.length_b   1.000
_cell.length_c   1.000
_cell.angle_alpha   90.00
_cell.angle_beta   90.00
_cell.angle_gamma   90.00
#
_symmetry.space_group_name_H-M   'P 1'
#
loop_
_entity.id
_entity.type
_entity.pdbx_description
1 polymer ?
#
loop_
_entity_poly.entity_id
_entity_poly.type
_entity_poly.pdbx_seq_one_letter_code
_entity_poly.pdbx_strand_id
1 'polypeptide(L)'
;MTATVPHLALVRVNGREPRDRLEVLTALIESPGFDPLFRGDVIHIPKDHPALHWNCLIDGCDGYIKSRELCGNHLKQWYERQVSGMDRLEFLRTASPGEPSRRLAPPPDCRVEECGRPAQRSMAAELCGFHLHQWLEVSGSTQVPDTTVFDEWVARQEPCASYGDCAAVSCSELARSPLLLCEDHEKLYRRAGRPGGARLPSNWGRWLDRRGDVVPVAYDDETAFRRWCRQVQPAPRPGQISLYGMKPLIKAELKWGLHAYTQRTDHTRWWMHAILRVVETCRDLGSLDEFDRDSRGEQERVIVTEMLRDLEIVYVTPTESKEAGYIDFEHFGRRIPKLNNRFDLTQVPQRWLRDLLWEHLADLLRSADCPRGRGTYFAIRVAVQELGYFLEARAPGGGHDPSLLSVEHVDQFVADQRRRARDHLPSLRPSNNTKTPTISEITSKSTFDALRRMMRAELETGRTDQIGMDRKVVWAFPLAGKRPFRPRSPYADDTARALVDQANLEQLEQADVMDRGYEIFGRRSSRPAGGPEK
;
A
#
# COMPACT_ATOMS: atom_id res chain seq x y z
N MET A 1 -23.21 -30.81 9.20
CA MET A 1 -22.12 -30.34 10.09
C MET A 1 -21.04 -29.72 9.23
N THR A 2 -21.17 -28.42 8.99
CA THR A 2 -20.25 -27.61 8.18
C THR A 2 -19.01 -27.31 9.01
N ALA A 3 -17.94 -28.08 8.78
CA ALA A 3 -16.63 -27.79 9.33
C ALA A 3 -16.13 -26.48 8.70
N THR A 4 -16.12 -25.42 9.50
CA THR A 4 -15.46 -24.15 9.21
C THR A 4 -13.99 -24.45 8.97
N VAL A 5 -13.54 -24.41 7.72
CA VAL A 5 -12.11 -24.43 7.39
C VAL A 5 -11.50 -23.22 8.09
N PRO A 6 -10.47 -23.39 8.93
CA PRO A 6 -9.82 -22.25 9.54
C PRO A 6 -9.25 -21.41 8.39
N HIS A 7 -9.81 -20.22 8.20
CA HIS A 7 -9.10 -19.14 7.54
C HIS A 7 -7.75 -19.09 8.23
N LEU A 8 -6.65 -19.27 7.47
CA LEU A 8 -5.28 -19.13 7.96
C LEU A 8 -5.25 -17.92 8.87
N ALA A 9 -5.14 -18.16 10.18
CA ALA A 9 -4.71 -17.14 11.10
C ALA A 9 -3.41 -16.64 10.49
N LEU A 10 -3.36 -15.34 10.18
CA LEU A 10 -2.14 -14.65 9.83
C LEU A 10 -1.05 -15.23 10.72
N VAL A 11 -0.08 -15.93 10.14
CA VAL A 11 1.18 -16.18 10.85
C VAL A 11 1.59 -14.79 11.30
N ARG A 12 1.39 -14.53 12.60
CA ARG A 12 1.62 -13.21 13.13
C ARG A 12 3.08 -12.93 12.82
N VAL A 13 3.32 -11.74 12.32
CA VAL A 13 4.65 -11.11 12.20
C VAL A 13 5.42 -11.13 13.55
N ASN A 14 4.80 -11.63 14.65
CA ASN A 14 5.22 -11.72 16.05
C ASN A 14 6.40 -12.65 16.36
N GLY A 15 7.19 -13.10 15.39
CA GLY A 15 8.45 -13.79 15.69
C GLY A 15 9.56 -12.82 16.17
N ARG A 16 9.60 -11.61 15.60
CA ARG A 16 10.61 -10.58 15.93
C ARG A 16 10.12 -9.62 17.00
N GLU A 17 11.00 -9.28 17.94
CA GLU A 17 10.71 -8.24 18.92
C GLU A 17 10.53 -6.88 18.23
N PRO A 18 9.67 -5.98 18.75
CA PRO A 18 9.46 -4.64 18.20
C PRO A 18 10.76 -3.84 17.99
N ARG A 19 11.77 -4.10 18.82
CA ARG A 19 13.11 -3.51 18.71
C ARG A 19 13.81 -3.93 17.41
N ASP A 20 13.83 -5.23 17.11
CA ASP A 20 14.46 -5.76 15.90
C ASP A 20 13.78 -5.23 14.63
N ARG A 21 12.44 -5.10 14.67
CA ARG A 21 11.65 -4.51 13.57
C ARG A 21 12.06 -3.05 13.31
N LEU A 22 12.19 -2.26 14.38
CA LEU A 22 12.62 -0.87 14.29
C LEU A 22 14.05 -0.77 13.77
N GLU A 23 14.98 -1.58 14.28
CA GLU A 23 16.37 -1.57 13.83
C GLU A 23 16.49 -1.88 12.32
N VAL A 24 15.76 -2.90 11.84
CA VAL A 24 15.73 -3.24 10.40
C VAL A 24 15.14 -2.10 9.55
N LEU A 25 14.00 -1.53 9.96
CA LEU A 25 13.39 -0.45 9.19
C LEU A 25 14.22 0.83 9.20
N THR A 26 14.85 1.17 10.33
CA THR A 26 15.76 2.32 10.39
C THR A 26 16.92 2.15 9.41
N ALA A 27 17.56 0.99 9.39
CA ALA A 27 18.64 0.70 8.44
C ALA A 27 18.18 0.81 6.97
N LEU A 28 16.95 0.37 6.66
CA LEU A 28 16.38 0.48 5.32
C LEU A 28 16.04 1.93 4.95
N ILE A 29 15.48 2.72 5.87
CA ILE A 29 15.13 4.14 5.66
C ILE A 29 16.36 5.02 5.48
N GLU A 30 17.43 4.71 6.21
CA GLU A 30 18.73 5.39 6.12
C GLU A 30 19.51 4.98 4.87
N SER A 31 19.12 3.90 4.18
CA SER A 31 19.80 3.44 2.98
C SER A 31 19.75 4.47 1.85
N PRO A 32 20.78 4.52 0.97
CA PRO A 32 20.81 5.46 -0.16
C PRO A 32 19.66 5.30 -1.15
N GLY A 33 19.10 4.08 -1.27
CA GLY A 33 18.00 3.78 -2.18
C GLY A 33 16.62 4.20 -1.68
N PHE A 34 16.51 4.59 -0.40
CA PHE A 34 15.26 5.09 0.16
C PHE A 34 15.00 6.53 -0.28
N ASP A 35 13.78 6.81 -0.72
CA ASP A 35 13.42 8.14 -1.22
C ASP A 35 13.49 9.19 -0.09
N PRO A 36 14.35 10.24 -0.23
CA PRO A 36 14.49 11.29 0.76
C PRO A 36 13.18 11.95 1.19
N LEU A 37 12.17 11.98 0.31
CA LEU A 37 10.84 12.54 0.56
C LEU A 37 10.20 11.98 1.85
N PHE A 38 10.38 10.68 2.12
CA PHE A 38 9.72 10.00 3.24
C PHE A 38 10.58 9.90 4.51
N ARG A 39 11.81 10.44 4.52
CA ARG A 39 12.70 10.31 5.70
C ARG A 39 12.28 11.20 6.87
N GLY A 40 11.76 12.39 6.59
CA GLY A 40 11.33 13.35 7.60
C GLY A 40 10.14 12.88 8.42
N ASP A 41 9.95 13.46 9.61
CA ASP A 41 8.75 13.26 10.43
C ASP A 41 7.56 14.09 9.92
N VAL A 42 7.83 15.06 9.06
CA VAL A 42 6.83 15.77 8.26
C VAL A 42 7.17 15.53 6.80
N ILE A 43 6.26 14.84 6.12
CA ILE A 43 6.43 14.46 4.71
C ILE A 43 5.62 15.44 3.88
N HIS A 44 6.29 16.19 3.00
CA HIS A 44 5.68 17.18 2.12
C HIS A 44 5.57 16.62 0.70
N ILE A 45 4.43 16.02 0.39
CA ILE A 45 4.14 15.45 -0.94
C ILE A 45 3.99 16.60 -1.96
N PRO A 46 4.83 16.63 -3.01
CA PRO A 46 4.68 17.59 -4.11
C PRO A 46 3.29 17.50 -4.72
N LYS A 47 2.79 18.62 -5.27
CA LYS A 47 1.48 18.69 -5.92
C LYS A 47 1.34 17.56 -6.94
N ASP A 48 2.23 17.50 -7.91
CA ASP A 48 2.15 16.56 -9.04
C ASP A 48 2.86 15.22 -8.78
N HIS A 49 2.91 14.76 -7.52
CA HIS A 49 3.57 13.50 -7.19
C HIS A 49 2.89 12.33 -7.94
N PRO A 50 3.64 11.50 -8.72
CA PRO A 50 3.06 10.54 -9.67
C PRO A 50 2.06 9.57 -9.01
N ALA A 51 2.40 9.05 -7.83
CA ALA A 51 1.54 8.12 -7.08
C ALA A 51 0.63 8.77 -6.02
N LEU A 52 0.98 9.95 -5.51
CA LEU A 52 0.42 10.52 -4.27
C LEU A 52 -0.10 11.96 -4.46
N HIS A 53 -0.29 12.41 -5.71
CA HIS A 53 -0.80 13.75 -5.98
C HIS A 53 -2.12 14.03 -5.24
N TRP A 54 -2.25 15.25 -4.77
CA TRP A 54 -3.38 15.70 -3.94
C TRP A 54 -4.08 16.93 -4.50
N ASN A 55 -3.48 17.59 -5.50
CA ASN A 55 -4.03 18.74 -6.21
C ASN A 55 -5.00 18.31 -7.31
N CYS A 56 -5.89 19.23 -7.66
CA CYS A 56 -6.86 19.09 -8.73
C CYS A 56 -6.15 18.80 -10.06
N LEU A 57 -6.77 17.97 -10.89
CA LEU A 57 -6.27 17.63 -12.23
C LEU A 57 -6.34 18.80 -13.23
N ILE A 58 -7.06 19.87 -12.91
CA ILE A 58 -7.09 21.09 -13.73
C ILE A 58 -5.73 21.78 -13.65
N ASP A 59 -5.13 22.02 -14.81
CA ASP A 59 -3.82 22.66 -14.92
C ASP A 59 -3.79 24.02 -14.19
N GLY A 60 -2.74 24.23 -13.40
CA GLY A 60 -2.59 25.41 -12.55
C GLY A 60 -3.53 25.50 -11.32
N CYS A 61 -4.34 24.46 -11.04
CA CYS A 61 -5.24 24.49 -9.88
C CYS A 61 -4.61 23.88 -8.62
N ASP A 62 -4.49 24.70 -7.58
CA ASP A 62 -4.00 24.30 -6.25
C ASP A 62 -5.10 23.74 -5.31
N GLY A 63 -6.26 23.41 -5.86
CA GLY A 63 -7.39 22.90 -5.10
C GLY A 63 -7.16 21.47 -4.61
N TYR A 64 -7.41 21.21 -3.33
CA TYR A 64 -7.33 19.85 -2.78
C TYR A 64 -8.40 18.93 -3.39
N ILE A 65 -7.99 17.74 -3.86
CA ILE A 65 -8.90 16.76 -4.45
C ILE A 65 -9.98 16.34 -3.45
N LYS A 66 -11.23 16.34 -3.91
CA LYS A 66 -12.36 15.74 -3.20
C LYS A 66 -12.75 14.40 -3.80
N SER A 67 -13.03 14.38 -5.11
CA SER A 67 -13.48 13.20 -5.84
C SER A 67 -13.20 13.38 -7.33
N ARG A 68 -13.10 12.28 -8.08
CA ARG A 68 -12.84 12.28 -9.53
C ARG A 68 -11.62 13.13 -9.95
N GLU A 69 -10.62 13.22 -9.05
CA GLU A 69 -9.41 14.02 -9.23
C GLU A 69 -9.67 15.54 -9.36
N LEU A 70 -10.85 16.00 -8.95
CA LEU A 70 -11.24 17.40 -8.96
C LEU A 70 -11.36 17.97 -7.55
N CYS A 71 -11.05 19.25 -7.40
CA CYS A 71 -11.36 19.99 -6.18
C CYS A 71 -12.87 20.24 -6.05
N GLY A 72 -13.34 20.65 -4.89
CA GLY A 72 -14.78 20.89 -4.65
C GLY A 72 -15.42 21.89 -5.62
N ASN A 73 -14.68 22.94 -6.00
CA ASN A 73 -15.16 23.96 -6.94
C ASN A 73 -15.29 23.41 -8.36
N HIS A 74 -14.24 22.73 -8.86
CA HIS A 74 -14.27 22.13 -10.20
C HIS A 74 -15.20 20.93 -10.28
N LEU A 75 -15.42 20.20 -9.18
CA LEU A 75 -16.40 19.13 -9.13
C LEU A 75 -17.83 19.68 -9.31
N LYS A 76 -18.14 20.83 -8.70
CA LYS A 76 -19.42 21.52 -8.90
C LYS A 76 -19.57 21.99 -10.36
N GLN A 77 -18.55 22.65 -10.91
CA GLN A 77 -18.55 23.09 -12.31
C GLN A 77 -18.69 21.91 -13.28
N TRP A 78 -18.03 20.79 -12.98
CA TRP A 78 -18.14 19.56 -13.78
C TRP A 78 -19.59 19.06 -13.81
N TYR A 79 -20.26 18.97 -12.65
CA TYR A 79 -21.65 18.52 -12.62
C TYR A 79 -22.58 19.45 -13.40
N GLU A 80 -22.38 20.76 -13.32
CA GLU A 80 -23.15 21.75 -14.08
C GLU A 80 -22.96 21.57 -15.59
N ARG A 81 -21.72 21.39 -16.06
CA ARG A 81 -21.43 21.24 -17.50
C ARG A 81 -21.76 19.86 -18.04
N GLN A 82 -21.69 18.81 -17.20
CA GLN A 82 -22.12 17.47 -17.56
C GLN A 82 -23.62 17.45 -17.90
N VAL A 83 -24.45 18.19 -17.15
CA VAL A 83 -25.89 18.34 -17.47
C VAL A 83 -26.10 19.04 -18.81
N SER A 84 -25.20 19.93 -19.20
CA SER A 84 -25.19 20.58 -20.52
C SER A 84 -24.61 19.71 -21.65
N GLY A 85 -24.26 18.45 -21.39
CA GLY A 85 -23.76 17.50 -22.39
C GLY A 85 -22.26 17.61 -22.70
N MET A 86 -21.49 18.36 -21.91
CA MET A 86 -20.03 18.48 -22.11
C MET A 86 -19.29 17.18 -21.75
N ASP A 87 -18.33 16.80 -22.59
CA ASP A 87 -17.45 15.66 -22.32
C ASP A 87 -16.42 15.96 -21.22
N ARG A 88 -15.97 14.92 -20.49
CA ARG A 88 -15.03 15.07 -19.38
C ARG A 88 -13.65 15.53 -19.84
N LEU A 89 -13.14 15.04 -20.96
CA LEU A 89 -11.83 15.47 -21.47
C LEU A 89 -11.88 16.92 -21.94
N GLU A 90 -12.99 17.31 -22.55
CA GLU A 90 -13.23 18.69 -22.95
C GLU A 90 -13.28 19.63 -21.73
N PHE A 91 -13.95 19.23 -20.65
CA PHE A 91 -13.96 20.00 -19.41
C PHE A 91 -12.56 20.17 -18.83
N LEU A 92 -11.78 19.08 -18.73
CA LEU A 92 -10.43 19.13 -18.16
C LEU A 92 -9.49 20.06 -18.94
N ARG A 93 -9.68 20.18 -20.26
CA ARG A 93 -8.88 21.07 -21.12
C ARG A 93 -9.31 22.54 -21.07
N THR A 94 -10.58 22.82 -20.79
CA THR A 94 -11.17 24.16 -20.95
C THR A 94 -11.47 24.86 -19.61
N ALA A 95 -11.50 24.13 -18.50
CA ALA A 95 -11.75 24.70 -17.20
C ALA A 95 -10.57 25.59 -16.76
N SER A 96 -10.87 26.83 -16.39
CA SER A 96 -9.86 27.73 -15.83
C SER A 96 -9.43 27.26 -14.44
N PRO A 97 -8.16 27.46 -14.05
CA PRO A 97 -7.71 27.19 -12.69
C PRO A 97 -8.54 28.00 -11.69
N GLY A 98 -8.85 27.39 -10.54
CA GLY A 98 -9.44 28.10 -9.43
C GLY A 98 -8.40 29.00 -8.76
N GLU A 99 -8.83 30.11 -8.15
CA GLU A 99 -7.92 30.96 -7.37
C GLU A 99 -7.16 30.14 -6.30
N PRO A 100 -5.84 30.33 -6.17
CA PRO A 100 -5.04 29.59 -5.20
C PRO A 100 -5.52 29.91 -3.78
N SER A 101 -5.91 28.87 -3.04
CA SER A 101 -6.34 29.04 -1.65
C SER A 101 -5.12 29.27 -0.75
N ARG A 102 -4.80 30.55 -0.48
CA ARG A 102 -3.76 30.95 0.49
C ARG A 102 -3.92 30.34 1.89
N ARG A 103 -5.13 29.84 2.23
CA ARG A 103 -5.42 29.25 3.55
C ARG A 103 -4.67 27.95 3.82
N LEU A 104 -4.20 27.27 2.77
CA LEU A 104 -3.70 25.91 2.85
C LEU A 104 -2.17 25.81 2.89
N ALA A 105 -1.45 26.84 2.45
CA ALA A 105 0.01 26.91 2.54
C ALA A 105 0.48 27.11 4.00
N PRO A 106 1.69 26.65 4.37
CA PRO A 106 2.32 27.07 5.62
C PRO A 106 2.38 28.61 5.66
N PRO A 107 2.20 29.23 6.84
CA PRO A 107 2.37 30.68 6.94
C PRO A 107 3.80 31.00 6.52
N PRO A 108 4.02 31.97 5.62
CA PRO A 108 5.37 32.42 5.33
C PRO A 108 5.98 33.05 6.59
N ASP A 109 7.31 33.15 6.59
CA ASP A 109 7.99 33.95 7.59
C ASP A 109 7.60 35.42 7.43
N CYS A 110 7.76 36.19 8.50
CA CYS A 110 7.54 37.63 8.43
C CYS A 110 8.56 38.26 7.46
N ARG A 111 8.11 39.18 6.61
CA ARG A 111 9.00 39.92 5.69
C ARG A 111 10.06 40.80 6.36
N VAL A 112 9.93 41.09 7.66
CA VAL A 112 10.96 41.80 8.43
C VAL A 112 12.14 40.85 8.65
N GLU A 113 13.33 41.26 8.22
CA GLU A 113 14.56 40.48 8.33
C GLU A 113 14.81 40.04 9.78
N GLU A 114 15.26 38.80 9.98
CA GLU A 114 15.54 38.18 11.30
C GLU A 114 14.34 38.09 12.26
N CYS A 115 13.12 38.36 11.81
CA CYS A 115 11.93 38.23 12.66
C CYS A 115 11.59 36.76 12.92
N GLY A 116 11.65 36.32 14.17
CA GLY A 116 11.39 34.94 14.58
C GLY A 116 9.92 34.55 14.71
N ARG A 117 8.99 35.32 14.11
CA ARG A 117 7.53 35.14 14.26
C ARG A 117 6.87 34.82 12.91
N PRO A 118 5.87 33.90 12.88
CA PRO A 118 5.19 33.55 11.64
C PRO A 118 4.27 34.69 11.14
N ALA A 119 4.13 34.83 9.83
CA ALA A 119 3.21 35.78 9.23
C ALA A 119 1.73 35.39 9.43
N GLN A 120 0.83 36.38 9.41
CA GLN A 120 -0.60 36.10 9.42
C GLN A 120 -1.09 35.60 8.06
N ARG A 121 -1.61 34.37 8.02
CA ARG A 121 -1.97 33.70 6.76
C ARG A 121 -3.12 34.37 6.00
N SER A 122 -4.04 35.02 6.70
CA SER A 122 -5.20 35.68 6.06
C SER A 122 -4.84 36.98 5.35
N MET A 123 -3.61 37.48 5.51
CA MET A 123 -3.22 38.80 5.03
C MET A 123 -2.23 38.71 3.89
N ALA A 124 -2.39 39.58 2.90
CA ALA A 124 -1.49 39.65 1.75
C ALA A 124 -0.09 40.20 2.10
N ALA A 125 0.05 40.85 3.27
CA ALA A 125 1.27 41.53 3.67
C ALA A 125 2.41 40.63 4.13
N GLU A 126 2.14 39.35 4.43
CA GLU A 126 3.18 38.41 4.90
C GLU A 126 3.96 38.97 6.12
N LEU A 127 3.24 39.67 7.00
CA LEU A 127 3.77 40.23 8.24
C LEU A 127 3.26 39.44 9.44
N CYS A 128 4.07 39.34 10.49
CA CYS A 128 3.61 38.85 11.78
C CYS A 128 2.53 39.77 12.36
N GLY A 129 1.77 39.31 13.36
CA GLY A 129 0.67 40.11 13.91
C GLY A 129 1.08 41.45 14.50
N PHE A 130 2.32 41.57 15.00
CA PHE A 130 2.87 42.81 15.53
C PHE A 130 3.17 43.82 14.42
N HIS A 131 3.99 43.43 13.43
CA HIS A 131 4.35 44.28 12.29
C HIS A 131 3.13 44.63 11.44
N LEU A 132 2.18 43.71 11.28
CA LEU A 132 0.92 44.01 10.59
C LEU A 132 0.13 45.13 11.29
N HIS A 133 0.11 45.15 12.63
CA HIS A 133 -0.58 46.21 13.37
C HIS A 133 0.12 47.56 13.21
N GLN A 134 1.46 47.59 13.25
CA GLN A 134 2.22 48.82 13.01
C GLN A 134 2.03 49.33 11.57
N TRP A 135 2.05 48.42 10.59
CA TRP A 135 1.75 48.77 9.20
C TRP A 135 0.32 49.35 9.07
N LEU A 136 -0.66 48.77 9.76
CA LEU A 136 -2.02 49.30 9.79
C LEU A 136 -2.12 50.69 10.43
N GLU A 137 -1.35 50.96 11.49
CA GLU A 137 -1.29 52.27 12.14
C GLU A 137 -0.73 53.35 11.18
N VAL A 138 0.19 52.98 10.28
CA VAL A 138 0.83 53.92 9.33
C VAL A 138 0.05 54.05 8.01
N SER A 139 -0.40 52.94 7.44
CA SER A 139 -0.96 52.89 6.08
C SER A 139 -2.49 52.92 6.04
N GLY A 140 -3.17 52.59 7.14
CA GLY A 140 -4.62 52.43 7.19
C GLY A 140 -5.17 51.24 6.37
N SER A 141 -4.31 50.38 5.81
CA SER A 141 -4.73 49.26 4.94
C SER A 141 -3.97 47.96 5.25
N THR A 142 -4.64 46.82 5.08
CA THR A 142 -4.01 45.48 5.14
C THR A 142 -3.42 45.04 3.80
N GLN A 143 -3.65 45.81 2.73
CA GLN A 143 -3.08 45.54 1.42
C GLN A 143 -1.64 46.05 1.36
N VAL A 144 -0.80 45.32 0.62
CA VAL A 144 0.53 45.79 0.24
C VAL A 144 0.36 46.58 -1.05
N PRO A 145 0.51 47.92 -1.03
CA PRO A 145 0.64 48.68 -2.26
C PRO A 145 1.97 48.32 -2.92
N ASP A 146 1.95 48.13 -4.24
CA ASP A 146 3.13 47.81 -5.08
C ASP A 146 4.05 49.04 -5.17
N THR A 147 4.73 49.37 -4.06
CA THR A 147 5.41 50.64 -3.85
C THR A 147 6.64 50.50 -2.95
N THR A 148 7.68 51.28 -3.26
CA THR A 148 8.92 51.44 -2.48
C THR A 148 8.68 51.79 -1.01
N VAL A 149 7.51 52.37 -0.69
CA VAL A 149 7.12 52.77 0.66
C VAL A 149 6.98 51.57 1.61
N PHE A 150 6.46 50.44 1.13
CA PHE A 150 6.31 49.24 1.96
C PHE A 150 7.67 48.62 2.27
N ASP A 151 8.54 48.50 1.27
CA ASP A 151 9.88 47.91 1.45
C ASP A 151 10.78 48.81 2.32
N GLU A 152 10.72 50.14 2.13
CA GLU A 152 11.40 51.10 3.01
C GLU A 152 10.89 51.03 4.45
N TRP A 153 9.59 50.78 4.63
CA TRP A 153 9.02 50.61 5.97
C TRP A 153 9.50 49.31 6.62
N VAL A 154 9.46 48.18 5.90
CA VAL A 154 9.93 46.87 6.39
C VAL A 154 11.39 46.95 6.82
N ALA A 155 12.24 47.58 6.01
CA ALA A 155 13.68 47.74 6.28
C ALA A 155 14.01 48.57 7.54
N ARG A 156 13.06 49.38 8.03
CA ARG A 156 13.21 50.19 9.25
C ARG A 156 12.63 49.52 10.50
N GLN A 157 12.02 48.35 10.37
CA GLN A 157 11.41 47.66 11.51
C GLN A 157 12.44 46.84 12.27
N GLU A 158 12.28 46.79 13.60
CA GLU A 158 13.05 45.88 14.44
C GLU A 158 12.45 44.46 14.40
N PRO A 159 13.29 43.41 14.37
CA PRO A 159 12.81 42.03 14.42
C PRO A 159 12.16 41.73 15.77
N CYS A 160 11.14 40.88 15.75
CA CYS A 160 10.54 40.38 16.97
C CYS A 160 11.11 39.01 17.33
N ALA A 161 11.38 38.79 18.62
CA ALA A 161 11.75 37.48 19.13
C ALA A 161 10.62 36.46 18.93
N SER A 162 11.00 35.20 18.68
CA SER A 162 10.05 34.09 18.57
C SER A 162 9.33 33.86 19.90
N TYR A 163 8.08 33.39 19.82
CA TYR A 163 7.37 32.87 20.97
C TYR A 163 7.74 31.41 21.29
N GLY A 164 8.54 30.77 20.43
CA GLY A 164 8.84 29.34 20.47
C GLY A 164 7.89 28.51 19.63
N ASP A 165 8.01 27.18 19.77
CA ASP A 165 7.23 26.22 18.99
C ASP A 165 5.80 26.06 19.51
N CYS A 166 4.92 25.57 18.64
CA CYS A 166 3.58 25.15 19.04
C CYS A 166 3.66 24.02 20.08
N ALA A 167 2.93 24.18 21.18
CA ALA A 167 2.82 23.21 22.27
C ALA A 167 2.07 21.93 21.86
N ALA A 168 1.40 21.92 20.70
CA ALA A 168 0.76 20.72 20.18
C ALA A 168 1.84 19.71 19.73
N VAL A 169 1.85 18.52 20.34
CA VAL A 169 2.89 17.50 20.10
C VAL A 169 2.92 17.00 18.65
N SER A 170 1.81 17.16 17.92
CA SER A 170 1.66 16.79 16.51
C SER A 170 2.12 17.89 15.53
N CYS A 171 2.62 19.01 16.03
CA CYS A 171 2.93 20.22 15.26
C CYS A 171 4.41 20.60 15.33
N SER A 172 4.95 21.12 14.24
CA SER A 172 6.31 21.67 14.15
C SER A 172 6.33 23.15 13.76
N GLU A 173 5.19 23.82 13.87
CA GLU A 173 5.03 25.22 13.45
C GLU A 173 5.34 26.15 14.63
N LEU A 174 5.79 27.37 14.32
CA LEU A 174 5.98 28.41 15.32
C LEU A 174 4.66 28.85 15.96
N ALA A 175 4.71 29.17 17.24
CA ALA A 175 3.59 29.76 17.94
C ALA A 175 3.34 31.19 17.43
N ARG A 176 2.06 31.54 17.23
CA ARG A 176 1.66 32.90 16.82
C ARG A 176 1.52 33.87 17.99
N SER A 177 1.53 33.34 19.22
CA SER A 177 1.30 34.12 20.44
C SER A 177 1.95 33.41 21.64
N PRO A 178 2.07 34.11 22.78
CA PRO A 178 2.58 33.53 24.04
C PRO A 178 1.75 32.36 24.59
N LEU A 179 0.58 32.02 24.03
CA LEU A 179 -0.13 30.78 24.33
C LEU A 179 0.60 29.53 23.84
N LEU A 180 1.70 29.68 23.10
CA LEU A 180 2.45 28.60 22.48
C LEU A 180 1.55 27.77 21.54
N LEU A 181 0.62 28.40 20.82
CA LEU A 181 -0.17 27.74 19.79
C LEU A 181 0.08 28.42 18.46
N CYS A 182 0.18 27.64 17.38
CA CYS A 182 0.18 28.17 16.02
C CYS A 182 -1.23 28.66 15.64
N GLU A 183 -1.37 29.34 14.49
CA GLU A 183 -2.66 29.86 14.04
C GLU A 183 -3.78 28.81 13.94
N ASP A 184 -3.47 27.61 13.46
CA ASP A 184 -4.48 26.59 13.25
C ASP A 184 -4.84 25.88 14.57
N HIS A 185 -3.86 25.59 15.43
CA HIS A 185 -4.11 25.04 16.75
C HIS A 185 -4.84 26.03 17.66
N GLU A 186 -4.60 27.33 17.55
CA GLU A 186 -5.40 28.31 18.28
C GLU A 186 -6.87 28.32 17.84
N LYS A 187 -7.15 28.13 16.53
CA LYS A 187 -8.53 27.98 16.02
C LYS A 187 -9.16 26.69 16.52
N LEU A 188 -8.44 25.57 16.48
CA LEU A 188 -8.92 24.27 17.00
C LEU A 188 -9.19 24.34 18.50
N TYR A 189 -8.31 25.00 19.25
CA TYR A 189 -8.45 25.21 20.69
C TYR A 189 -9.75 25.95 21.02
N ARG A 190 -10.04 27.05 20.29
CA ARG A 190 -11.29 27.80 20.43
C ARG A 190 -12.52 26.96 20.06
N ARG A 191 -12.45 26.17 18.98
CA ARG A 191 -13.54 25.28 18.54
C ARG A 191 -13.82 24.17 19.56
N ALA A 192 -12.79 23.68 20.24
CA ALA A 192 -12.91 22.69 21.30
C ALA A 192 -13.44 23.27 22.64
N GLY A 193 -13.85 24.54 22.67
CA GLY A 193 -14.37 25.18 23.88
C GLY A 193 -13.29 25.64 24.87
N ARG A 194 -12.03 25.78 24.43
CA ARG A 194 -10.87 26.18 25.24
C ARG A 194 -10.61 25.29 26.48
N PRO A 195 -10.27 23.99 26.29
CA PRO A 195 -9.97 23.11 27.41
C PRO A 195 -8.87 23.65 28.33
N GLY A 196 -9.16 23.78 29.63
CA GLY A 196 -8.22 24.34 30.61
C GLY A 196 -8.19 25.88 30.69
N GLY A 197 -9.00 26.58 29.89
CA GLY A 197 -9.25 28.01 30.07
C GLY A 197 -8.06 28.94 29.79
N ALA A 198 -6.99 28.43 29.14
CA ALA A 198 -5.80 29.20 28.80
C ALA A 198 -6.15 30.49 28.06
N ARG A 199 -5.78 31.64 28.64
CA ARG A 199 -6.08 32.97 28.13
C ARG A 199 -4.93 33.95 28.33
N LEU A 200 -4.76 34.83 27.36
CA LEU A 200 -3.84 35.98 27.45
C LEU A 200 -4.57 37.19 28.03
N PRO A 201 -3.86 38.11 28.71
CA PRO A 201 -4.42 39.37 29.15
C PRO A 201 -5.00 40.18 27.98
N SER A 202 -6.09 40.91 28.21
CA SER A 202 -6.63 41.82 27.19
C SER A 202 -5.56 42.83 26.75
N ASN A 203 -5.45 43.09 25.44
CA ASN A 203 -4.48 44.02 24.86
C ASN A 203 -2.99 43.71 25.15
N TRP A 204 -2.66 42.45 25.47
CA TRP A 204 -1.28 42.02 25.73
C TRP A 204 -0.29 42.43 24.62
N GLY A 205 -0.70 42.32 23.35
CA GLY A 205 0.14 42.66 22.20
C GLY A 205 0.48 44.16 22.10
N ARG A 206 -0.39 45.03 22.64
CA ARG A 206 -0.19 46.48 22.63
C ARG A 206 0.66 46.96 23.81
N TRP A 207 0.51 46.34 24.98
CA TRP A 207 1.10 46.84 26.23
C TRP A 207 2.30 46.05 26.73
N LEU A 208 2.26 44.73 26.67
CA LEU A 208 3.29 43.87 27.25
C LEU A 208 4.31 43.44 26.20
N ASP A 209 3.83 42.91 25.07
CA ASP A 209 4.68 42.43 23.99
C ASP A 209 5.50 43.56 23.34
N ARG A 210 4.89 44.74 23.13
CA ARG A 210 5.56 45.94 22.60
C ARG A 210 6.64 46.48 23.54
N ARG A 211 6.55 46.22 24.85
CA ARG A 211 7.54 46.67 25.86
C ARG A 211 8.64 45.64 26.12
N GLY A 212 8.57 44.47 25.49
CA GLY A 212 9.47 43.35 25.77
C GLY A 212 9.18 42.67 27.11
N ASP A 213 8.03 42.95 27.73
CA ASP A 213 7.64 42.35 29.01
C ASP A 213 7.12 40.91 28.80
N VAL A 214 7.39 40.03 29.77
CA VAL A 214 6.87 38.66 29.76
C VAL A 214 5.34 38.71 29.85
N VAL A 215 4.66 38.12 28.87
CA VAL A 215 3.19 38.05 28.82
C VAL A 215 2.71 36.87 29.67
N PRO A 216 2.06 37.06 30.83
CA PRO A 216 1.61 35.96 31.66
C PRO A 216 0.42 35.25 31.02
N VAL A 217 0.48 33.93 30.90
CA VAL A 217 -0.66 33.10 30.50
C VAL A 217 -1.43 32.67 31.74
N ALA A 218 -2.73 32.95 31.78
CA ALA A 218 -3.61 32.47 32.85
C ALA A 218 -4.31 31.18 32.42
N TYR A 219 -4.36 30.21 33.34
CA TYR A 219 -5.04 28.92 33.15
C TYR A 219 -6.12 28.74 34.21
N ASP A 220 -7.28 28.20 33.82
CA ASP A 220 -8.28 27.73 34.78
C ASP A 220 -7.94 26.29 35.22
N ASP A 221 -7.43 25.46 34.30
CA ASP A 221 -6.82 24.15 34.55
C ASP A 221 -5.69 23.90 33.54
N GLU A 222 -4.45 24.08 33.97
CA GLU A 222 -3.28 23.89 33.10
C GLU A 222 -3.12 22.44 32.64
N THR A 223 -3.55 21.47 33.44
CA THR A 223 -3.42 20.05 33.09
C THR A 223 -4.36 19.66 31.96
N ALA A 224 -5.58 20.22 31.94
CA ALA A 224 -6.52 20.04 30.84
C ALA A 224 -5.99 20.66 29.54
N PHE A 225 -5.37 21.85 29.61
CA PHE A 225 -4.73 22.48 28.45
C PHE A 225 -3.58 21.62 27.90
N ARG A 226 -2.67 21.17 28.76
CA ARG A 226 -1.53 20.31 28.36
C ARG A 226 -1.99 18.95 27.85
N ARG A 227 -3.08 18.38 28.38
CA ARG A 227 -3.69 17.14 27.87
C ARG A 227 -4.24 17.36 26.46
N TRP A 228 -4.98 18.45 26.25
CA TRP A 228 -5.49 18.81 24.93
C TRP A 228 -4.36 18.99 23.91
N CYS A 229 -3.26 19.67 24.27
CA CYS A 229 -2.10 19.83 23.40
C CYS A 229 -1.45 18.50 22.98
N ARG A 230 -1.50 17.46 23.83
CA ARG A 230 -1.00 16.12 23.47
C ARG A 230 -1.92 15.35 22.53
N GLN A 231 -3.22 15.62 22.59
CA GLN A 231 -4.24 14.85 21.87
C GLN A 231 -4.72 15.53 20.58
N VAL A 232 -4.50 16.84 20.45
CA VAL A 232 -4.98 17.59 19.29
C VAL A 232 -4.30 17.10 18.01
N GLN A 233 -5.12 16.90 16.99
CA GLN A 233 -4.65 16.49 15.66
C GLN A 233 -3.79 17.59 15.02
N PRO A 234 -2.88 17.23 14.10
CA PRO A 234 -2.12 18.23 13.36
C PRO A 234 -3.06 19.11 12.55
N ALA A 235 -2.64 20.33 12.31
CA ALA A 235 -3.36 21.22 11.40
C ALA A 235 -3.47 20.56 10.02
N PRO A 236 -4.68 20.49 9.42
CA PRO A 236 -4.84 19.89 8.11
C PRO A 236 -4.13 20.73 7.05
N ARG A 237 -3.21 20.09 6.35
CA ARG A 237 -2.29 20.68 5.39
C ARG A 237 -2.33 19.85 4.12
N PRO A 238 -2.67 20.41 2.95
CA PRO A 238 -2.65 19.64 1.72
C PRO A 238 -1.26 19.10 1.43
N GLY A 239 -1.20 17.83 1.05
CA GLY A 239 0.05 17.16 0.73
C GLY A 239 0.98 16.92 1.92
N GLN A 240 0.61 17.29 3.14
CA GLN A 240 1.50 17.12 4.29
C GLN A 240 1.01 15.97 5.18
N ILE A 241 1.91 15.04 5.45
CA ILE A 241 1.68 13.92 6.37
C ILE A 241 2.57 14.18 7.60
N SER A 242 1.95 14.53 8.73
CA SER A 242 2.66 14.73 9.99
C SER A 242 2.66 13.45 10.84
N LEU A 243 3.85 12.90 11.02
CA LEU A 243 4.14 11.76 11.90
C LEU A 243 4.65 12.21 13.27
N TYR A 244 4.78 13.51 13.54
CA TYR A 244 5.19 14.03 14.84
C TYR A 244 4.31 13.50 15.99
N GLY A 245 4.96 13.24 17.12
CA GLY A 245 4.31 12.69 18.32
C GLY A 245 4.05 11.19 18.31
N MET A 246 4.23 10.51 17.17
CA MET A 246 4.01 9.06 17.06
C MET A 246 5.22 8.27 17.61
N LYS A 247 4.96 7.02 18.03
CA LYS A 247 6.02 6.10 18.49
C LYS A 247 6.99 5.75 17.34
N PRO A 248 8.28 5.47 17.61
CA PRO A 248 9.27 5.27 16.55
C PRO A 248 8.96 4.14 15.56
N LEU A 249 8.45 3.00 16.02
CA LEU A 249 8.17 1.85 15.15
C LEU A 249 7.06 2.15 14.14
N ILE A 250 5.90 2.60 14.59
CA ILE A 250 4.80 2.96 13.69
C ILE A 250 5.18 4.08 12.71
N LYS A 251 6.05 5.02 13.10
CA LYS A 251 6.62 6.01 12.16
C LYS A 251 7.39 5.32 11.05
N ALA A 252 8.32 4.43 11.41
CA ALA A 252 9.15 3.71 10.45
C ALA A 252 8.29 2.85 9.51
N GLU A 253 7.27 2.18 10.03
CA GLU A 253 6.33 1.37 9.25
C GLU A 253 5.52 2.19 8.24
N LEU A 254 5.01 3.35 8.65
CA LEU A 254 4.30 4.26 7.76
C LEU A 254 5.22 4.85 6.69
N LYS A 255 6.45 5.25 7.06
CA LYS A 255 7.46 5.74 6.10
C LYS A 255 7.79 4.67 5.06
N TRP A 256 8.03 3.44 5.51
CA TRP A 256 8.30 2.31 4.62
C TRP A 256 7.12 2.00 3.72
N GLY A 257 5.90 1.91 4.26
CA GLY A 257 4.70 1.62 3.50
C GLY A 257 4.40 2.68 2.42
N LEU A 258 4.59 3.97 2.74
CA LEU A 258 4.47 5.06 1.76
C LEU A 258 5.53 4.95 0.66
N HIS A 259 6.80 4.73 1.03
CA HIS A 259 7.89 4.55 0.07
C HIS A 259 7.64 3.34 -0.85
N ALA A 260 7.36 2.16 -0.29
CA ALA A 260 7.11 0.93 -1.02
C ALA A 260 5.92 1.08 -2.00
N TYR A 261 4.87 1.79 -1.59
CA TYR A 261 3.73 2.11 -2.46
C TYR A 261 4.17 2.87 -3.73
N THR A 262 5.04 3.87 -3.61
CA THR A 262 5.51 4.66 -4.76
C THR A 262 6.35 3.86 -5.77
N GLN A 263 6.96 2.76 -5.34
CA GLN A 263 7.79 1.91 -6.20
C GLN A 263 6.97 0.94 -7.05
N ARG A 264 5.66 0.81 -6.79
CA ARG A 264 4.79 -0.15 -7.48
C ARG A 264 4.26 0.44 -8.80
N THR A 265 4.40 -0.32 -9.88
CA THR A 265 3.83 0.04 -11.19
C THR A 265 2.33 -0.25 -11.33
N ASP A 266 1.79 -1.19 -10.54
CA ASP A 266 0.37 -1.56 -10.50
C ASP A 266 -0.09 -1.47 -9.03
N HIS A 267 -0.69 -0.33 -8.69
CA HIS A 267 -1.15 -0.04 -7.35
C HIS A 267 -2.59 0.44 -7.35
N THR A 268 -3.34 0.06 -6.32
CA THR A 268 -4.65 0.66 -6.05
C THR A 268 -4.44 2.13 -5.74
N ARG A 269 -5.25 3.02 -6.30
CA ARG A 269 -5.14 4.46 -6.04
C ARG A 269 -5.41 4.74 -4.56
N TRP A 270 -4.45 5.35 -3.86
CA TRP A 270 -4.62 5.79 -2.49
C TRP A 270 -4.94 7.29 -2.46
N TRP A 271 -6.09 7.65 -1.90
CA TRP A 271 -6.43 9.06 -1.75
C TRP A 271 -5.73 9.67 -0.55
N MET A 272 -5.22 10.89 -0.69
CA MET A 272 -4.54 11.63 0.39
C MET A 272 -5.38 11.70 1.68
N HIS A 273 -6.70 11.95 1.57
CA HIS A 273 -7.57 11.99 2.74
C HIS A 273 -7.71 10.62 3.44
N ALA A 274 -7.59 9.51 2.71
CA ALA A 274 -7.61 8.18 3.29
C ALA A 274 -6.28 7.88 4.01
N ILE A 275 -5.15 8.26 3.41
CA ILE A 275 -3.82 8.16 4.04
C ILE A 275 -3.80 8.95 5.37
N LEU A 276 -4.29 10.20 5.35
CA LEU A 276 -4.33 11.04 6.56
C LEU A 276 -5.19 10.42 7.68
N ARG A 277 -6.31 9.78 7.35
CA ARG A 277 -7.15 9.05 8.32
C ARG A 277 -6.45 7.82 8.91
N VAL A 278 -5.69 7.09 8.08
CA VAL A 278 -4.86 5.96 8.56
C VAL A 278 -3.82 6.48 9.54
N VAL A 279 -3.08 7.53 9.19
CA VAL A 279 -2.04 8.13 10.03
C VAL A 279 -2.62 8.67 11.35
N GLU A 280 -3.77 9.34 11.29
CA GLU A 280 -4.50 9.79 12.48
C GLU A 280 -4.85 8.64 13.43
N THR A 281 -5.38 7.55 12.88
CA THR A 281 -5.73 6.35 13.67
C THR A 281 -4.51 5.68 14.28
N CYS A 282 -3.35 5.78 13.62
CA CYS A 282 -2.11 5.16 14.07
C CYS A 282 -1.40 5.91 15.20
N ARG A 283 -1.82 7.13 15.58
CA ARG A 283 -1.06 7.97 16.55
C ARG A 283 -0.84 7.32 17.91
N ASP A 284 -1.85 6.60 18.40
CA ASP A 284 -1.79 5.95 19.72
C ASP A 284 -1.22 4.52 19.65
N LEU A 285 -1.06 3.96 18.45
CA LEU A 285 -0.63 2.58 18.23
C LEU A 285 0.89 2.42 18.36
N GLY A 286 1.32 1.24 18.82
CA GLY A 286 2.73 0.84 18.84
C GLY A 286 3.27 0.44 17.47
N SER A 287 2.41 -0.19 16.66
CA SER A 287 2.73 -0.83 15.39
C SER A 287 1.47 -0.96 14.53
N LEU A 288 1.64 -1.10 13.22
CA LEU A 288 0.56 -1.16 12.24
C LEU A 288 -0.25 -2.46 12.35
N ASP A 289 0.31 -3.50 12.98
CA ASP A 289 -0.39 -4.75 13.28
C ASP A 289 -1.53 -4.60 14.31
N GLU A 290 -1.45 -3.58 15.18
CA GLU A 290 -2.51 -3.20 16.13
C GLU A 290 -3.69 -2.50 15.46
N PHE A 291 -3.57 -2.15 14.17
CA PHE A 291 -4.60 -1.42 13.45
C PHE A 291 -5.84 -2.30 13.23
N ASP A 292 -6.95 -1.92 13.86
CA ASP A 292 -8.25 -2.55 13.62
C ASP A 292 -8.76 -2.19 12.21
N ARG A 293 -8.66 -3.16 11.30
CA ARG A 293 -9.11 -3.03 9.91
C ARG A 293 -10.62 -3.18 9.77
N ASP A 294 -11.28 -3.94 10.64
CA ASP A 294 -12.68 -4.31 10.44
C ASP A 294 -13.65 -3.19 10.79
N SER A 295 -13.23 -2.26 11.67
CA SER A 295 -14.01 -1.06 11.99
C SER A 295 -13.80 0.13 11.04
N ARG A 296 -13.08 -0.04 9.92
CA ARG A 296 -12.64 1.06 9.04
C ARG A 296 -13.22 1.00 7.64
N GLY A 297 -13.18 2.15 6.96
CA GLY A 297 -13.58 2.29 5.57
C GLY A 297 -12.72 1.43 4.62
N GLU A 298 -13.27 1.14 3.44
CA GLU A 298 -12.64 0.28 2.43
C GLU A 298 -11.25 0.78 2.01
N GLN A 299 -11.07 2.09 1.82
CA GLN A 299 -9.80 2.67 1.41
C GLN A 299 -8.73 2.52 2.49
N GLU A 300 -9.06 2.78 3.76
CA GLU A 300 -8.16 2.58 4.90
C GLU A 300 -7.75 1.11 5.04
N ARG A 301 -8.70 0.19 4.88
CA ARG A 301 -8.44 -1.26 4.88
C ARG A 301 -7.47 -1.68 3.79
N VAL A 302 -7.66 -1.17 2.57
CA VAL A 302 -6.78 -1.45 1.43
C VAL A 302 -5.37 -0.93 1.70
N ILE A 303 -5.24 0.34 2.10
CA ILE A 303 -3.95 0.98 2.41
C ILE A 303 -3.18 0.15 3.45
N VAL A 304 -3.81 -0.13 4.60
CA VAL A 304 -3.14 -0.84 5.70
C VAL A 304 -2.80 -2.27 5.31
N THR A 305 -3.68 -2.97 4.58
CA THR A 305 -3.40 -4.35 4.12
C THR A 305 -2.22 -4.39 3.17
N GLU A 306 -2.13 -3.42 2.25
CA GLU A 306 -1.03 -3.31 1.32
C GLU A 306 0.29 -2.93 2.01
N MET A 307 0.27 -2.03 3.01
CA MET A 307 1.44 -1.71 3.83
C MET A 307 1.93 -2.90 4.66
N LEU A 308 1.01 -3.61 5.34
CA LEU A 308 1.35 -4.81 6.12
C LEU A 308 1.98 -5.90 5.26
N ARG A 309 1.53 -6.03 4.01
CA ARG A 309 2.14 -6.96 3.04
C ARG A 309 3.57 -6.58 2.68
N ASP A 310 3.85 -5.29 2.46
CA ASP A 310 5.21 -4.82 2.18
C ASP A 310 6.13 -5.00 3.40
N LEU A 311 5.59 -4.79 4.59
CA LEU A 311 6.30 -5.00 5.86
C LEU A 311 6.58 -6.49 6.11
N GLU A 312 5.66 -7.39 5.76
CA GLU A 312 5.85 -8.84 5.92
C GLU A 312 7.12 -9.33 5.19
N ILE A 313 7.42 -8.79 4.01
CA ILE A 313 8.62 -9.16 3.22
C ILE A 313 9.92 -8.74 3.91
N VAL A 314 9.88 -7.65 4.69
CA VAL A 314 11.02 -7.12 5.45
C VAL A 314 11.20 -7.87 6.77
N TYR A 315 10.08 -8.18 7.42
CA TYR A 315 10.07 -8.76 8.75
C TYR A 315 10.25 -10.26 8.77
N VAL A 316 9.83 -10.96 7.71
CA VAL A 316 9.94 -12.41 7.58
C VAL A 316 11.10 -12.72 6.63
N THR A 317 11.98 -13.62 7.04
CA THR A 317 13.03 -14.17 6.18
C THR A 317 12.50 -15.33 5.34
N PRO A 318 13.15 -15.67 4.22
CA PRO A 318 12.83 -16.88 3.47
C PRO A 318 12.80 -18.14 4.36
N THR A 319 13.74 -18.27 5.29
CA THR A 319 13.81 -19.40 6.23
C THR A 319 12.59 -19.47 7.15
N GLU A 320 12.16 -18.34 7.73
CA GLU A 320 10.94 -18.28 8.56
C GLU A 320 9.69 -18.62 7.73
N SER A 321 9.61 -18.17 6.47
CA SER A 321 8.50 -18.54 5.58
C SER A 321 8.45 -20.05 5.30
N LYS A 322 9.61 -20.68 5.12
CA LYS A 322 9.77 -22.14 4.95
C LYS A 322 9.24 -22.88 6.18
N GLU A 323 9.66 -22.46 7.37
CA GLU A 323 9.19 -23.05 8.63
C GLU A 323 7.69 -22.91 8.81
N ALA A 324 7.13 -21.76 8.44
CA ALA A 324 5.69 -21.49 8.44
C ALA A 324 4.91 -22.25 7.34
N GLY A 325 5.60 -22.91 6.39
CA GLY A 325 4.99 -23.74 5.37
C GLY A 325 4.40 -22.97 4.18
N TYR A 326 4.92 -21.79 3.87
CA TYR A 326 4.59 -21.06 2.64
C TYR A 326 5.85 -20.53 1.96
N ILE A 327 5.73 -20.19 0.68
CA ILE A 327 6.76 -19.46 -0.05
C ILE A 327 6.20 -18.11 -0.48
N ASP A 328 6.90 -17.03 -0.15
CA ASP A 328 6.58 -15.69 -0.66
C ASP A 328 7.44 -15.40 -1.89
N PHE A 329 6.82 -15.14 -3.03
CA PHE A 329 7.54 -14.87 -4.27
C PHE A 329 8.33 -13.54 -4.25
N GLU A 330 7.89 -12.56 -3.45
CA GLU A 330 8.56 -11.25 -3.39
C GLU A 330 9.87 -11.31 -2.61
N HIS A 331 10.09 -12.31 -1.73
CA HIS A 331 11.42 -12.61 -1.18
C HIS A 331 12.46 -12.94 -2.26
N PHE A 332 12.03 -13.36 -3.45
CA PHE A 332 12.89 -13.68 -4.58
C PHE A 332 12.83 -12.60 -5.68
N GLY A 333 12.24 -11.44 -5.40
CA GLY A 333 12.08 -10.35 -6.37
C GLY A 333 11.14 -10.70 -7.53
N ARG A 334 10.22 -11.66 -7.34
CA ARG A 334 9.28 -12.10 -8.36
C ARG A 334 7.85 -11.77 -7.95
N ARG A 335 7.09 -11.14 -8.84
CA ARG A 335 5.64 -10.97 -8.68
C ARG A 335 4.93 -11.71 -9.80
N ILE A 336 4.12 -12.71 -9.43
CA ILE A 336 3.36 -13.52 -10.40
C ILE A 336 1.94 -12.95 -10.49
N PRO A 337 1.51 -12.47 -11.67
CA PRO A 337 0.17 -11.90 -11.83
C PRO A 337 -0.91 -12.88 -11.38
N LYS A 338 -1.94 -12.37 -10.67
CA LYS A 338 -3.11 -13.14 -10.19
C LYS A 338 -2.80 -14.26 -9.18
N LEU A 339 -1.60 -14.27 -8.59
CA LEU A 339 -1.27 -15.10 -7.45
C LEU A 339 -1.19 -14.21 -6.20
N ASN A 340 -1.69 -14.71 -5.08
CA ASN A 340 -1.31 -14.15 -3.78
C ASN A 340 0.18 -14.41 -3.61
N ASN A 341 0.99 -13.43 -3.20
CA ASN A 341 2.44 -13.64 -3.09
C ASN A 341 2.77 -14.80 -2.16
N ARG A 342 1.95 -14.99 -1.12
CA ARG A 342 1.99 -16.14 -0.22
C ARG A 342 1.40 -17.36 -0.90
N PHE A 343 2.28 -18.23 -1.37
CA PHE A 343 1.93 -19.51 -1.93
C PHE A 343 2.01 -20.60 -0.85
N ASP A 344 0.84 -20.97 -0.33
CA ASP A 344 0.67 -21.94 0.74
C ASP A 344 1.10 -23.36 0.32
N LEU A 345 1.97 -23.99 1.13
CA LEU A 345 2.47 -25.37 0.98
C LEU A 345 2.04 -26.28 2.14
N THR A 346 1.32 -25.77 3.14
CA THR A 346 0.93 -26.51 4.36
C THR A 346 0.07 -27.75 4.08
N GLN A 347 -0.63 -27.75 2.94
CA GLN A 347 -1.42 -28.87 2.44
C GLN A 347 -0.59 -30.10 2.00
N VAL A 348 0.74 -30.04 2.06
CA VAL A 348 1.61 -31.21 1.91
C VAL A 348 1.82 -31.83 3.30
N PRO A 349 1.33 -33.08 3.56
CA PRO A 349 1.32 -33.66 4.90
C PRO A 349 2.73 -33.87 5.50
N GLN A 350 3.67 -34.39 4.71
CA GLN A 350 5.02 -34.71 5.18
C GLN A 350 5.91 -33.46 5.17
N ARG A 351 6.52 -33.12 6.33
CA ARG A 351 7.40 -31.94 6.47
C ARG A 351 8.59 -31.98 5.53
N TRP A 352 9.29 -33.12 5.43
CA TRP A 352 10.44 -33.25 4.52
C TRP A 352 10.04 -33.01 3.05
N LEU A 353 8.86 -33.49 2.63
CA LEU A 353 8.37 -33.33 1.27
C LEU A 353 7.96 -31.88 0.99
N ARG A 354 7.37 -31.22 2.00
CA ARG A 354 7.07 -29.79 1.95
C ARG A 354 8.34 -28.95 1.86
N ASP A 355 9.37 -29.31 2.62
CA ASP A 355 10.66 -28.61 2.62
C ASP A 355 11.37 -28.80 1.26
N LEU A 356 11.38 -30.00 0.68
CA LEU A 356 11.89 -30.23 -0.68
C LEU A 356 11.10 -29.44 -1.74
N LEU A 357 9.77 -29.39 -1.64
CA LEU A 357 8.97 -28.56 -2.53
C LEU A 357 9.33 -27.08 -2.38
N TRP A 358 9.49 -26.59 -1.16
CA TRP A 358 9.87 -25.20 -0.91
C TRP A 358 11.23 -24.88 -1.56
N GLU A 359 12.23 -25.75 -1.36
CA GLU A 359 13.57 -25.59 -1.95
C GLU A 359 13.53 -25.60 -3.47
N HIS A 360 12.81 -26.56 -4.07
CA HIS A 360 12.64 -26.65 -5.51
C HIS A 360 12.00 -25.38 -6.10
N LEU A 361 10.97 -24.85 -5.44
CA LEU A 361 10.32 -23.61 -5.87
C LEU A 361 11.23 -22.40 -5.69
N ALA A 362 12.00 -22.33 -4.61
CA ALA A 362 12.99 -21.28 -4.38
C ALA A 362 14.06 -21.28 -5.48
N ASP A 363 14.56 -22.44 -5.86
CA ASP A 363 15.55 -22.58 -6.93
C ASP A 363 14.96 -22.19 -8.30
N LEU A 364 13.71 -22.56 -8.58
CA LEU A 364 13.01 -22.09 -9.78
C LEU A 364 12.84 -20.58 -9.81
N LEU A 365 12.52 -19.94 -8.69
CA LEU A 365 12.34 -18.48 -8.59
C LEU A 365 13.65 -17.73 -8.80
N ARG A 366 14.78 -18.29 -8.32
CA ARG A 366 16.14 -17.79 -8.52
C ARG A 366 16.64 -18.01 -9.96
N SER A 367 16.13 -19.03 -10.66
CA SER A 367 16.57 -19.37 -12.01
C SER A 367 16.25 -18.29 -13.05
N ALA A 368 17.05 -18.22 -14.11
CA ALA A 368 16.78 -17.34 -15.26
C ALA A 368 15.50 -17.75 -16.01
N ASP A 369 15.20 -19.05 -16.05
CA ASP A 369 14.03 -19.66 -16.71
C ASP A 369 12.79 -19.71 -15.79
N CYS A 370 12.72 -18.82 -14.80
CA CYS A 370 11.63 -18.73 -13.84
C CYS A 370 10.25 -18.69 -14.56
N PRO A 371 9.34 -19.64 -14.24
CA PRO A 371 8.03 -19.67 -14.87
C PRO A 371 7.25 -18.37 -14.62
N ARG A 372 6.75 -17.76 -15.70
CA ARG A 372 6.00 -16.49 -15.65
C ARG A 372 4.55 -16.65 -15.18
N GLY A 373 4.02 -17.87 -15.24
CA GLY A 373 2.60 -18.15 -15.04
C GLY A 373 2.31 -18.96 -13.78
N ARG A 374 1.19 -18.63 -13.13
CA ARG A 374 0.61 -19.37 -11.99
C ARG A 374 0.50 -20.87 -12.21
N GLY A 375 0.16 -21.28 -13.42
CA GLY A 375 -0.18 -22.68 -13.74
C GLY A 375 0.92 -23.67 -13.40
N THR A 376 2.19 -23.30 -13.60
CA THR A 376 3.34 -24.17 -13.32
C THR A 376 3.50 -24.44 -11.83
N TYR A 377 3.56 -23.39 -11.00
CA TYR A 377 3.67 -23.52 -9.54
C TYR A 377 2.51 -24.31 -8.95
N PHE A 378 1.29 -24.02 -9.41
CA PHE A 378 0.10 -24.75 -8.97
C PHE A 378 0.15 -26.23 -9.36
N ALA A 379 0.59 -26.57 -10.57
CA ALA A 379 0.72 -27.95 -11.03
C ALA A 379 1.77 -28.72 -10.21
N ILE A 380 2.92 -28.11 -9.90
CA ILE A 380 3.95 -28.72 -9.06
C ILE A 380 3.39 -28.98 -7.66
N ARG A 381 2.79 -27.97 -7.01
CA ARG A 381 2.18 -28.14 -5.68
C ARG A 381 1.13 -29.25 -5.67
N VAL A 382 0.24 -29.29 -6.66
CA VAL A 382 -0.79 -30.32 -6.79
C VAL A 382 -0.17 -31.71 -6.93
N ALA A 383 0.89 -31.86 -7.74
CA ALA A 383 1.57 -33.13 -7.92
C ALA A 383 2.19 -33.65 -6.61
N VAL A 384 2.82 -32.77 -5.84
CA VAL A 384 3.40 -33.09 -4.53
C VAL A 384 2.33 -33.39 -3.49
N GLN A 385 1.21 -32.66 -3.49
CA GLN A 385 0.06 -32.98 -2.63
C GLN A 385 -0.47 -34.38 -2.92
N GLU A 386 -0.67 -34.75 -4.20
CA GLU A 386 -1.14 -36.10 -4.55
C GLU A 386 -0.20 -37.20 -4.05
N LEU A 387 1.12 -37.01 -4.18
CA LEU A 387 2.10 -37.94 -3.62
C LEU A 387 1.99 -37.98 -2.09
N GLY A 388 1.93 -36.83 -1.42
CA GLY A 388 1.89 -36.77 0.03
C GLY A 388 0.65 -37.44 0.63
N TYR A 389 -0.54 -37.22 0.06
CA TYR A 389 -1.76 -37.92 0.50
C TYR A 389 -1.76 -39.41 0.16
N PHE A 390 -1.08 -39.83 -0.90
CA PHE A 390 -0.86 -41.25 -1.17
C PHE A 390 0.03 -41.89 -0.10
N LEU A 391 1.16 -41.26 0.22
CA LEU A 391 2.10 -41.73 1.24
C LEU A 391 1.43 -41.79 2.62
N GLU A 392 0.63 -40.77 2.96
CA GLU A 392 -0.13 -40.72 4.22
C GLU A 392 -1.01 -41.96 4.40
N ALA A 393 -1.61 -42.45 3.31
CA ALA A 393 -2.53 -43.57 3.33
C ALA A 393 -1.86 -44.95 3.17
N ARG A 394 -0.64 -45.03 2.62
CA ARG A 394 -0.06 -46.30 2.12
C ARG A 394 1.36 -46.58 2.59
N ALA A 395 2.15 -45.56 2.94
CA ALA A 395 3.53 -45.75 3.35
C ALA A 395 3.64 -45.99 4.87
N PRO A 396 4.69 -46.69 5.34
CA PRO A 396 4.99 -46.84 6.75
C PRO A 396 5.05 -45.48 7.46
N GLY A 397 4.37 -45.37 8.61
CA GLY A 397 4.32 -44.12 9.38
C GLY A 397 3.80 -42.91 8.58
N GLY A 398 2.91 -43.13 7.59
CA GLY A 398 2.38 -42.08 6.72
C GLY A 398 3.43 -41.48 5.77
N GLY A 399 4.60 -42.11 5.64
CA GLY A 399 5.73 -41.58 4.86
C GLY A 399 6.40 -40.36 5.50
N HIS A 400 6.18 -40.10 6.79
CA HIS A 400 6.86 -39.01 7.51
C HIS A 400 8.37 -39.23 7.67
N ASP A 401 8.83 -40.48 7.60
CA ASP A 401 10.24 -40.83 7.55
C ASP A 401 10.62 -41.23 6.11
N PRO A 402 11.39 -40.39 5.39
CA PRO A 402 11.80 -40.67 4.01
C PRO A 402 12.77 -41.86 3.89
N SER A 403 13.45 -42.28 4.96
CA SER A 403 14.37 -43.42 4.94
C SER A 403 13.68 -44.78 4.83
N LEU A 404 12.39 -44.83 5.17
CA LEU A 404 11.55 -46.02 5.07
C LEU A 404 10.91 -46.19 3.68
N LEU A 405 11.12 -45.22 2.78
CA LEU A 405 10.54 -45.27 1.45
C LEU A 405 11.37 -46.19 0.55
N SER A 406 10.69 -47.12 -0.13
CA SER A 406 11.27 -48.00 -1.15
C SER A 406 10.70 -47.68 -2.55
N VAL A 407 11.32 -48.29 -3.56
CA VAL A 407 10.84 -48.25 -4.96
C VAL A 407 9.39 -48.73 -5.07
N GLU A 408 8.99 -49.69 -4.23
CA GLU A 408 7.64 -50.25 -4.23
C GLU A 408 6.57 -49.19 -3.96
N HIS A 409 6.81 -48.25 -3.05
CA HIS A 409 5.85 -47.18 -2.77
C HIS A 409 5.65 -46.27 -3.99
N VAL A 410 6.69 -46.04 -4.79
CA VAL A 410 6.59 -45.26 -6.03
C VAL A 410 5.82 -46.04 -7.09
N ASP A 411 6.08 -47.33 -7.23
CA ASP A 411 5.34 -48.19 -8.17
C ASP A 411 3.85 -48.26 -7.81
N GLN A 412 3.53 -48.40 -6.52
CA GLN A 412 2.15 -48.38 -6.03
C GLN A 412 1.48 -47.01 -6.28
N PHE A 413 2.19 -45.90 -6.08
CA PHE A 413 1.68 -44.56 -6.39
C PHE A 413 1.38 -44.41 -7.89
N VAL A 414 2.28 -44.87 -8.75
CA VAL A 414 2.10 -44.82 -10.21
C VAL A 414 0.91 -45.68 -10.64
N ALA A 415 0.76 -46.87 -10.07
CA ALA A 415 -0.37 -47.75 -10.33
C ALA A 415 -1.70 -47.13 -9.86
N ASP A 416 -1.73 -46.53 -8.66
CA ASP A 416 -2.89 -45.81 -8.15
C ASP A 416 -3.27 -44.65 -9.08
N GLN A 417 -2.31 -43.82 -9.48
CA GLN A 417 -2.63 -42.68 -10.34
C GLN A 417 -3.11 -43.07 -11.74
N ARG A 418 -2.55 -44.14 -12.31
CA ARG A 418 -3.03 -44.68 -13.60
C ARG A 418 -4.43 -45.25 -13.48
N ARG A 419 -4.74 -45.94 -12.38
CA ARG A 419 -6.11 -46.43 -12.09
C ARG A 419 -7.08 -45.26 -11.98
N ARG A 420 -6.74 -44.23 -11.20
CA ARG A 420 -7.60 -43.03 -11.06
C ARG A 420 -7.83 -42.33 -12.39
N ALA A 421 -6.81 -42.21 -13.23
CA ALA A 421 -6.93 -41.62 -14.55
C ALA A 421 -7.84 -42.42 -15.49
N ARG A 422 -7.76 -43.76 -15.44
CA ARG A 422 -8.58 -44.67 -16.26
C ARG A 422 -10.04 -44.67 -15.84
N ASP A 423 -10.26 -44.73 -14.53
CA ASP A 423 -11.59 -44.91 -13.94
C ASP A 423 -12.24 -43.56 -13.53
N HIS A 424 -11.64 -42.44 -13.93
CA HIS A 424 -12.06 -41.07 -13.62
C HIS A 424 -12.30 -40.82 -12.12
N LEU A 425 -11.47 -41.42 -11.26
CA LEU A 425 -11.62 -41.30 -9.82
C LEU A 425 -11.17 -39.92 -9.33
N PRO A 426 -11.69 -39.46 -8.16
CA PRO A 426 -11.28 -38.22 -7.53
C PRO A 426 -9.78 -38.18 -7.20
N SER A 427 -9.22 -36.98 -7.17
CA SER A 427 -7.93 -36.62 -6.57
C SER A 427 -7.84 -37.14 -5.13
N LEU A 428 -6.64 -37.51 -4.69
CA LEU A 428 -6.38 -37.83 -3.27
C LEU A 428 -6.33 -36.58 -2.40
N ARG A 429 -5.81 -35.48 -2.96
CA ARG A 429 -5.69 -34.23 -2.23
C ARG A 429 -7.06 -33.63 -1.90
N PRO A 430 -7.19 -32.90 -0.78
CA PRO A 430 -8.39 -32.14 -0.48
C PRO A 430 -8.60 -31.05 -1.54
N SER A 431 -9.88 -30.86 -1.87
CA SER A 431 -10.33 -29.77 -2.73
C SER A 431 -11.01 -28.72 -1.86
N ASN A 432 -10.62 -27.46 -2.02
CA ASN A 432 -11.33 -26.34 -1.39
C ASN A 432 -12.64 -26.00 -2.13
N ASN A 433 -12.88 -26.65 -3.28
CA ASN A 433 -14.13 -26.50 -4.02
C ASN A 433 -15.13 -27.59 -3.61
N THR A 434 -16.42 -27.30 -3.81
CA THR A 434 -17.54 -28.23 -3.55
C THR A 434 -17.44 -29.57 -4.28
N LYS A 435 -16.62 -29.66 -5.33
CA LYS A 435 -16.32 -30.92 -6.04
C LYS A 435 -14.83 -31.21 -6.00
N THR A 436 -14.49 -32.45 -5.66
CA THR A 436 -13.12 -32.97 -5.78
C THR A 436 -12.80 -33.16 -7.27
N PRO A 437 -11.69 -32.62 -7.77
CA PRO A 437 -11.32 -32.79 -9.17
C PRO A 437 -11.05 -34.26 -9.46
N THR A 438 -11.42 -34.73 -10.65
CA THR A 438 -11.09 -36.08 -11.11
C THR A 438 -9.73 -36.10 -11.77
N ILE A 439 -9.04 -37.24 -11.67
CA ILE A 439 -7.77 -37.42 -12.36
C ILE A 439 -8.06 -37.77 -13.82
N SER A 440 -7.43 -37.03 -14.73
CA SER A 440 -7.39 -37.35 -16.16
C SER A 440 -6.01 -37.90 -16.55
N GLU A 441 -5.91 -38.51 -17.73
CA GLU A 441 -4.61 -38.95 -18.28
C GLU A 441 -3.59 -37.79 -18.39
N ILE A 442 -4.07 -36.59 -18.75
CA ILE A 442 -3.24 -35.38 -18.86
C ILE A 442 -2.75 -34.94 -17.46
N THR A 443 -3.63 -34.98 -16.47
CA THR A 443 -3.29 -34.65 -15.08
C THR A 443 -2.26 -35.64 -14.54
N SER A 444 -2.48 -36.95 -14.73
CA SER A 444 -1.56 -38.01 -14.30
C SER A 444 -0.17 -37.85 -14.91
N LYS A 445 -0.08 -37.61 -16.23
CA LYS A 445 1.20 -37.32 -16.91
C LYS A 445 1.88 -36.08 -16.33
N SER A 446 1.12 -35.01 -16.11
CA SER A 446 1.66 -33.77 -15.54
C SER A 446 2.18 -33.96 -14.10
N THR A 447 1.49 -34.78 -13.30
CA THR A 447 1.92 -35.14 -11.94
C THR A 447 3.26 -35.89 -11.96
N PHE A 448 3.39 -36.92 -12.81
CA PHE A 448 4.65 -37.68 -12.91
C PHE A 448 5.81 -36.81 -13.40
N ASP A 449 5.59 -35.97 -14.40
CA ASP A 449 6.61 -35.04 -14.88
C ASP A 449 7.07 -34.06 -13.80
N ALA A 450 6.13 -33.48 -13.05
CA ALA A 450 6.45 -32.52 -12.00
C ALA A 450 7.24 -33.18 -10.85
N LEU A 451 6.78 -34.34 -10.37
CA LEU A 451 7.45 -35.09 -9.31
C LEU A 451 8.85 -35.55 -9.74
N ARG A 452 8.99 -36.10 -10.95
CA ARG A 452 10.28 -36.56 -11.46
C ARG A 452 11.27 -35.41 -11.59
N ARG A 453 10.85 -34.25 -12.12
CA ARG A 453 11.72 -33.07 -12.25
C ARG A 453 12.17 -32.56 -10.89
N MET A 454 11.23 -32.41 -9.96
CA MET A 454 11.53 -32.00 -8.59
C MET A 454 12.52 -32.97 -7.94
N MET A 455 12.17 -34.25 -7.83
CA MET A 455 13.00 -35.24 -7.14
C MET A 455 14.41 -35.37 -7.75
N ARG A 456 14.54 -35.23 -9.08
CA ARG A 456 15.86 -35.23 -9.74
C ARG A 456 16.69 -34.00 -9.41
N ALA A 457 16.08 -32.81 -9.42
CA ALA A 457 16.77 -31.58 -9.03
C ALA A 457 17.23 -31.66 -7.56
N GLU A 458 16.39 -32.20 -6.68
CA GLU A 458 16.72 -32.39 -5.26
C GLU A 458 17.81 -33.46 -5.04
N LEU A 459 17.89 -34.47 -5.92
CA LEU A 459 18.97 -35.45 -5.92
C LEU A 459 20.30 -34.84 -6.40
N GLU A 460 20.27 -34.04 -7.47
CA GLU A 460 21.47 -33.36 -8.02
C GLU A 460 22.07 -32.36 -7.02
N THR A 461 21.23 -31.72 -6.20
CA THR A 461 21.66 -30.83 -5.11
C THR A 461 22.06 -31.57 -3.83
N GLY A 462 21.88 -32.90 -3.77
CA GLY A 462 22.21 -33.72 -2.61
C GLY A 462 21.24 -33.62 -1.44
N ARG A 463 20.13 -32.89 -1.56
CA ARG A 463 19.14 -32.72 -0.48
C ARG A 463 18.41 -34.03 -0.16
N THR A 464 18.23 -34.92 -1.14
CA THR A 464 17.63 -36.24 -0.90
C THR A 464 18.51 -37.15 -0.04
N ASP A 465 19.84 -37.06 -0.20
CA ASP A 465 20.79 -37.83 0.61
C ASP A 465 20.80 -37.31 2.06
N GLN A 466 20.69 -35.99 2.26
CA GLN A 466 20.64 -35.37 3.60
C GLN A 466 19.44 -35.81 4.44
N ILE A 467 18.29 -36.06 3.79
CA ILE A 467 17.10 -36.58 4.46
C ILE A 467 17.09 -38.12 4.52
N GLY A 468 18.12 -38.81 4.04
CA GLY A 468 18.23 -40.27 4.12
C GLY A 468 17.35 -41.03 3.11
N MET A 469 16.91 -40.39 2.03
CA MET A 469 16.12 -41.06 0.99
C MET A 469 17.02 -41.86 0.05
N ASP A 470 16.71 -43.14 -0.17
CA ASP A 470 17.44 -43.95 -1.14
C ASP A 470 17.29 -43.39 -2.56
N ARG A 471 18.41 -43.16 -3.24
CA ARG A 471 18.48 -42.70 -4.64
C ARG A 471 17.60 -43.53 -5.57
N LYS A 472 17.44 -44.84 -5.33
CA LYS A 472 16.58 -45.72 -6.13
C LYS A 472 15.12 -45.25 -6.13
N VAL A 473 14.62 -44.69 -5.02
CA VAL A 473 13.26 -44.13 -4.91
C VAL A 473 13.10 -42.96 -5.88
N VAL A 474 14.09 -42.05 -5.95
CA VAL A 474 14.08 -40.91 -6.87
C VAL A 474 14.07 -41.36 -8.33
N TRP A 475 14.84 -42.40 -8.67
CA TRP A 475 14.90 -42.92 -10.05
C TRP A 475 13.65 -43.69 -10.47
N ALA A 476 12.85 -44.19 -9.52
CA ALA A 476 11.63 -44.95 -9.80
C ALA A 476 10.50 -44.10 -10.40
N PHE A 477 10.51 -42.77 -10.23
CA PHE A 477 9.47 -41.91 -10.81
C PHE A 477 9.50 -41.96 -12.35
N PRO A 478 8.40 -42.30 -13.03
CA PRO A 478 8.40 -42.54 -14.47
C PRO A 478 8.56 -41.25 -15.29
N LEU A 479 9.09 -41.40 -16.51
CA LEU A 479 8.96 -40.36 -17.54
C LEU A 479 7.48 -40.21 -17.88
N ALA A 480 6.92 -39.00 -17.86
CA ALA A 480 5.68 -38.81 -18.59
C ALA A 480 6.03 -38.81 -20.07
N GLY A 481 5.42 -39.72 -20.83
CA GLY A 481 5.55 -39.72 -22.29
C GLY A 481 5.10 -38.38 -22.90
N LYS A 482 5.33 -38.19 -24.20
CA LYS A 482 4.92 -36.98 -24.92
C LYS A 482 3.44 -36.66 -24.65
N ARG A 483 3.14 -35.40 -24.33
CA ARG A 483 1.75 -34.93 -24.21
C ARG A 483 1.08 -35.08 -25.57
N PRO A 484 -0.10 -35.72 -25.66
CA PRO A 484 -0.86 -35.72 -26.89
C PRO A 484 -1.25 -34.27 -27.20
N PHE A 485 -0.76 -33.73 -28.31
CA PHE A 485 -1.23 -32.45 -28.82
C PHE A 485 -2.65 -32.67 -29.34
N ARG A 486 -3.65 -32.20 -28.58
CA ARG A 486 -5.00 -32.03 -29.11
C ARG A 486 -5.17 -30.56 -29.49
N PRO A 487 -5.23 -30.22 -30.79
CA PRO A 487 -5.64 -28.87 -31.16
C PRO A 487 -7.03 -28.61 -30.56
N ARG A 488 -7.29 -27.36 -30.15
CA ARG A 488 -8.66 -26.98 -29.78
C ARG A 488 -9.53 -27.21 -31.01
N SER A 489 -10.67 -27.86 -30.83
CA SER A 489 -11.64 -27.95 -31.93
C SER A 489 -11.99 -26.53 -32.38
N PRO A 490 -11.95 -26.24 -33.69
CA PRO A 490 -12.45 -24.97 -34.18
C PRO A 490 -13.92 -24.79 -33.77
N TYR A 491 -14.37 -23.54 -33.67
CA TYR A 491 -15.79 -23.26 -33.49
C TYR A 491 -16.58 -23.96 -34.59
N ALA A 492 -17.75 -24.50 -34.24
CA ALA A 492 -18.66 -25.01 -35.26
C ALA A 492 -19.06 -23.87 -36.20
N ASP A 493 -19.31 -24.17 -37.47
CA ASP A 493 -19.64 -23.16 -38.50
C ASP A 493 -20.81 -22.25 -38.08
N ASP A 494 -21.80 -22.79 -37.37
CA ASP A 494 -22.94 -22.00 -36.86
C ASP A 494 -22.51 -20.99 -35.80
N THR A 495 -21.57 -21.36 -34.92
CA THR A 495 -20.99 -20.44 -33.94
C THR A 495 -20.12 -19.39 -34.63
N ALA A 496 -19.34 -19.79 -35.64
CA ALA A 496 -18.54 -18.85 -36.42
C ALA A 496 -19.43 -17.84 -37.17
N ARG A 497 -20.53 -18.30 -37.78
CA ARG A 497 -21.53 -17.45 -38.44
C ARG A 497 -22.21 -16.50 -37.46
N ALA A 498 -22.62 -16.99 -36.29
CA ALA A 498 -23.24 -16.15 -35.26
C ALA A 498 -22.30 -15.05 -34.74
N LEU A 499 -20.99 -15.31 -34.67
CA LEU A 499 -19.98 -14.33 -34.25
C LEU A 499 -19.69 -13.23 -35.28
N VAL A 500 -20.04 -13.45 -36.56
CA VAL A 500 -19.88 -12.47 -37.64
C VAL A 500 -21.23 -11.92 -38.14
N ASP A 501 -22.33 -12.31 -37.50
CA ASP A 501 -23.67 -11.84 -37.85
C ASP A 501 -23.86 -10.39 -37.39
N GLN A 502 -24.19 -9.52 -38.34
CA GLN A 502 -24.32 -8.08 -38.12
C GLN A 502 -25.38 -7.73 -37.05
N ALA A 503 -26.50 -8.49 -37.00
CA ALA A 503 -27.54 -8.23 -36.01
C ALA A 503 -27.08 -8.59 -34.59
N ASN A 504 -26.22 -9.61 -34.44
CA ASN A 504 -25.62 -9.96 -33.15
C ASN A 504 -24.56 -8.93 -32.71
N LEU A 505 -23.80 -8.38 -33.65
CA LEU A 505 -22.83 -7.31 -33.37
C LEU A 505 -23.53 -6.03 -32.91
N GLU A 506 -24.63 -5.66 -33.56
CA GLU A 506 -25.44 -4.49 -33.17
C GLU A 506 -26.09 -4.67 -31.78
N GLN A 507 -26.55 -5.89 -31.46
CA GLN A 507 -27.03 -6.20 -30.10
C GLN A 507 -25.92 -6.14 -29.04
N LEU A 508 -24.70 -6.56 -29.40
CA LEU A 508 -23.55 -6.48 -28.51
C LEU A 508 -23.16 -5.02 -28.24
N GLU A 509 -23.20 -4.18 -29.26
CA GLU A 509 -22.92 -2.74 -29.17
C GLU A 509 -23.97 -2.00 -28.32
N GLN A 510 -25.26 -2.32 -28.49
CA GLN A 510 -26.33 -1.76 -27.65
C GLN A 510 -26.23 -2.19 -26.18
N ALA A 511 -25.67 -3.36 -25.91
CA ALA A 511 -25.45 -3.85 -24.56
C ALA A 511 -24.19 -3.21 -23.90
N ASP A 512 -23.27 -2.64 -24.68
CA ASP A 512 -22.05 -1.97 -24.20
C ASP A 512 -22.29 -0.49 -23.86
N VAL A 513 -23.19 -0.23 -22.90
CA VAL A 513 -23.66 1.11 -22.48
C VAL A 513 -22.53 2.04 -22.02
N MET A 514 -21.34 1.51 -21.73
CA MET A 514 -20.20 2.27 -21.21
C MET A 514 -19.05 2.41 -22.22
N ASP A 515 -19.22 1.92 -23.46
CA ASP A 515 -18.20 1.89 -24.52
C ASP A 515 -16.86 1.33 -24.03
N ARG A 516 -16.94 0.23 -23.25
CA ARG A 516 -15.76 -0.38 -22.63
C ARG A 516 -15.20 -1.54 -23.44
N GLY A 517 -15.93 -1.99 -24.47
CA GLY A 517 -15.88 -3.37 -24.93
C GLY A 517 -16.34 -4.29 -23.79
N TYR A 518 -17.17 -5.29 -24.09
CA TYR A 518 -17.36 -6.38 -23.13
C TYR A 518 -16.01 -7.08 -22.89
N GLU A 519 -15.28 -6.70 -21.83
CA GLU A 519 -14.06 -7.36 -21.34
C GLU A 519 -14.41 -8.75 -20.79
N ILE A 520 -14.76 -9.68 -21.68
CA ILE A 520 -14.90 -11.08 -21.34
C ILE A 520 -13.51 -11.72 -21.41
N PHE A 521 -12.88 -11.78 -20.23
CA PHE A 521 -11.64 -12.49 -19.90
C PHE A 521 -10.31 -11.94 -20.45
N GLY A 522 -9.74 -11.03 -19.65
CA GLY A 522 -8.31 -11.09 -19.30
C GLY A 522 -7.47 -9.93 -19.80
N ARG A 523 -7.31 -8.92 -18.92
CA ARG A 523 -6.30 -7.85 -18.99
C ARG A 523 -5.06 -8.25 -19.81
N ARG A 524 -4.94 -7.69 -21.01
CA ARG A 524 -3.67 -7.41 -21.68
C ARG A 524 -3.73 -5.99 -22.21
N SER A 525 -2.99 -5.11 -21.54
CA SER A 525 -2.57 -3.84 -22.11
C SER A 525 -1.78 -4.11 -23.39
N SER A 526 -2.28 -3.65 -24.53
CA SER A 526 -1.49 -3.49 -25.75
C SER A 526 -1.11 -2.03 -25.90
N ARG A 527 0.20 -1.76 -25.84
CA ARG A 527 0.81 -0.52 -26.36
C ARG A 527 0.38 -0.28 -27.81
N PRO A 528 0.16 0.97 -28.24
CA PRO A 528 0.10 1.27 -29.67
C PRO A 528 1.52 1.20 -30.25
N ALA A 529 1.71 0.30 -31.21
CA ALA A 529 2.80 0.37 -32.17
C ALA A 529 2.29 1.19 -33.37
N GLY A 530 2.92 2.33 -33.62
CA GLY A 530 2.61 3.18 -34.78
C GLY A 530 3.81 4.06 -35.09
N GLY A 531 4.76 3.51 -35.85
CA GLY A 531 5.64 4.32 -36.67
C GLY A 531 4.99 4.49 -38.06
N PRO A 532 5.01 5.68 -38.67
CA PRO A 532 4.56 5.83 -40.05
C PRO A 532 5.71 5.54 -41.03
N GLU A 533 5.44 4.64 -41.98
CA GLU A 533 6.06 4.70 -43.30
C GLU A 533 5.43 5.87 -44.08
N LYS A 534 6.20 6.94 -44.29
CA LYS A 534 6.48 7.57 -45.59
C LYS A 534 7.56 8.63 -45.42
#